data_AF-A0A382X2I1-F1
#
_entry.id   AF-A0A382X2I1-F1
#
_cell.length_a   1.000
_cell.length_b   1.000
_cell.length_c   1.000
_cell.angle_alpha   90.00
_cell.angle_beta   90.00
_cell.angle_gamma   90.00
#
_symmetry.space_group_name_H-M   'P 1'
#
loop_
_entity.id
_entity.type
_entity.pdbx_description
1 polymer ?
#
loop_
_entity_poly.entity_id
_entity_poly.type
_entity_poly.pdbx_seq_one_letter_code
_entity_poly.pdbx_strand_id
1 'polypeptide(L)' 'PDHPIYKGKYQVYPVNSLEDYKRQREEKEGLQNIFLERIDPKKSREEIKQQLISALIKNGLKFADKKGK' A
#
# COMPACT_ATOMS: atom_id res chain seq x y z
N PRO A 1 9.19 23.42 5.56
CA PRO A 1 8.78 24.03 4.26
C PRO A 1 9.74 23.74 3.10
N ASP A 2 11.06 23.62 3.36
CA ASP A 2 12.08 23.38 2.32
C ASP A 2 12.32 21.91 1.92
N HIS A 3 11.51 20.98 2.44
CA HIS A 3 11.71 19.56 2.16
C HIS A 3 11.41 19.27 0.67
N PRO A 4 12.26 18.53 -0.06
CA PRO A 4 12.12 18.32 -1.51
C PRO A 4 10.78 17.71 -1.97
N ILE A 5 10.05 17.05 -1.06
CA ILE A 5 8.65 16.61 -1.25
C ILE A 5 7.71 17.76 -1.65
N TYR A 6 7.98 18.99 -1.19
CA TYR A 6 7.19 20.19 -1.51
C TYR A 6 7.70 20.94 -2.76
N LYS A 7 8.85 20.53 -3.33
CA LYS A 7 9.44 21.15 -4.54
C LYS A 7 9.14 20.37 -5.82
N GLY A 8 8.66 19.12 -5.71
CA GLY A 8 8.19 18.34 -6.85
C GLY A 8 6.82 18.81 -7.34
N LYS A 9 6.59 18.78 -8.66
CA LYS A 9 5.23 18.96 -9.21
C LYS A 9 4.35 17.85 -8.64
N TYR A 10 3.38 18.20 -7.80
CA TYR A 10 2.40 17.24 -7.31
C TYR A 10 1.67 16.65 -8.51
N GLN A 11 1.86 15.35 -8.75
CA GLN A 11 1.12 14.66 -9.78
C GLN A 11 -0.24 14.28 -9.19
N VAL A 12 -1.21 15.16 -9.41
CA VAL A 12 -2.62 14.90 -9.07
C VAL A 12 -3.14 13.89 -10.09
N TYR A 13 -3.57 12.72 -9.62
CA TYR A 13 -4.28 11.75 -10.45
C TYR A 13 -5.77 12.01 -10.26
N PRO A 14 -6.45 12.67 -11.21
CA PRO A 14 -7.89 12.80 -11.13
C PRO A 14 -8.49 11.40 -11.24
N VAL A 15 -9.12 10.93 -10.16
CA VAL A 15 -9.77 9.63 -10.11
C VAL A 15 -11.24 9.80 -9.84
N ASN A 16 -12.06 9.18 -10.68
CA ASN A 16 -13.51 9.25 -10.57
C ASN A 16 -14.08 8.16 -9.65
N SER A 17 -13.31 7.10 -9.38
CA SER A 17 -13.68 6.00 -8.49
C SER A 17 -12.44 5.23 -7.99
N LEU A 18 -12.62 4.37 -6.98
CA LEU A 18 -11.56 3.51 -6.44
C LEU A 18 -11.03 2.52 -7.49
N GLU A 19 -11.92 1.97 -8.31
CA GLU A 19 -11.57 1.04 -9.39
C GLU A 19 -10.78 1.74 -10.49
N ASP A 20 -11.13 3.00 -10.78
CA ASP A 20 -10.37 3.82 -11.72
C ASP A 20 -8.93 4.06 -11.24
N TYR A 21 -8.76 4.36 -9.95
CA TYR A 21 -7.45 4.51 -9.33
C TYR A 21 -6.60 3.22 -9.41
N LYS A 22 -7.21 2.05 -9.16
CA LYS A 22 -6.53 0.75 -9.29
C LYS A 22 -6.00 0.57 -10.71
N ARG A 23 -6.88 0.75 -11.71
CA ARG A 23 -6.53 0.60 -13.13
C ARG A 23 -5.42 1.55 -13.57
N GLN A 24 -5.49 2.85 -13.23
CA GLN A 24 -4.44 3.81 -13.60
C GLN A 24 -3.06 3.44 -13.01
N ARG A 25 -3.03 2.92 -11.77
CA ARG A 25 -1.80 2.46 -11.12
C ARG A 25 -1.24 1.21 -11.79
N GLU A 26 -2.11 0.25 -12.11
CA GLU A 26 -1.72 -0.97 -12.82
C GLU A 26 -1.16 -0.66 -14.22
N GLU A 27 -1.79 0.25 -14.97
CA GLU A 27 -1.30 0.69 -16.29
C GLU A 27 0.05 1.42 -16.20
N LYS A 28 0.25 2.25 -15.17
CA LYS A 28 1.45 3.08 -15.04
C LYS A 28 2.65 2.32 -14.48
N GLU A 29 2.44 1.46 -13.50
CA GLU A 29 3.52 0.75 -12.79
C GLU A 29 3.66 -0.72 -13.25
N GLY A 30 2.68 -1.26 -14.00
CA GLY A 30 2.69 -2.65 -14.47
C GLY A 30 2.49 -3.69 -13.36
N LEU A 31 2.06 -3.26 -12.18
CA LEU A 31 1.96 -4.06 -10.97
C LEU A 31 0.52 -4.04 -10.45
N GLN A 32 -0.04 -5.22 -10.17
CA GLN A 32 -1.37 -5.34 -9.56
C GLN A 32 -1.45 -4.62 -8.21
N ASN A 33 -2.55 -3.91 -7.98
CA ASN A 33 -2.69 -3.11 -6.77
C ASN A 33 -3.29 -3.92 -5.61
N ILE A 34 -2.41 -4.51 -4.81
CA ILE A 34 -2.77 -5.48 -3.77
C ILE A 34 -2.94 -4.87 -2.37
N PHE A 35 -2.73 -3.55 -2.23
CA PHE A 35 -2.65 -2.86 -0.95
C PHE A 35 -3.91 -2.05 -0.57
N LEU A 36 -4.96 -2.06 -1.40
CA LEU A 36 -6.18 -1.29 -1.16
C LEU A 36 -7.24 -2.04 -0.35
N GLU A 37 -6.82 -2.88 0.61
CA GLU A 37 -7.76 -3.31 1.64
C GLU A 37 -8.05 -2.13 2.58
N ARG A 38 -9.34 -1.79 2.74
CA ARG A 38 -9.74 -0.77 3.71
C ARG A 38 -9.36 -1.22 5.12
N ILE A 39 -8.60 -0.39 5.81
CA ILE A 39 -8.34 -0.54 7.23
C ILE A 39 -9.47 0.17 7.99
N ASP A 40 -10.17 -0.56 8.86
CA ASP A 40 -11.21 0.03 9.69
C ASP A 40 -10.55 0.85 10.82
N PRO A 41 -10.91 2.14 11.00
CA PRO A 41 -10.31 2.98 12.03
C PRO A 41 -10.60 2.52 13.46
N LYS A 42 -11.57 1.61 13.66
CA LYS A 42 -11.89 1.01 14.97
C LYS A 42 -10.95 -0.14 15.36
N LYS A 43 -10.15 -0.66 14.42
CA LYS A 43 -9.22 -1.76 14.70
C LYS A 43 -8.06 -1.28 15.57
N SER A 44 -7.64 -2.15 16.47
CA SER A 44 -6.43 -1.92 17.24
C SER A 44 -5.18 -1.94 16.34
N ARG A 45 -4.12 -1.28 16.80
CA ARG A 45 -2.82 -1.26 16.11
C ARG A 45 -2.29 -2.66 15.81
N GLU A 46 -2.52 -3.61 16.72
CA GLU A 46 -2.04 -4.99 16.56
C GLU A 46 -2.84 -5.74 15.48
N GLU A 47 -4.15 -5.52 15.40
CA GLU A 47 -4.99 -6.09 14.33
C GLU A 47 -4.61 -5.54 12.95
N ILE A 48 -4.33 -4.24 12.85
CA ILE A 48 -3.88 -3.61 11.60
C ILE A 48 -2.55 -4.23 11.15
N LYS A 49 -1.62 -4.42 12.10
CA LYS A 49 -0.33 -5.05 11.84
C LYS A 49 -0.48 -6.50 11.36
N GLN A 50 -1.34 -7.29 12.01
CA GLN A 50 -1.62 -8.66 11.59
C GLN A 50 -2.26 -8.71 10.20
N GLN A 51 -3.21 -7.81 9.91
CA GLN A 51 -3.82 -7.70 8.59
C GLN A 51 -2.76 -7.39 7.51
N LEU A 52 -1.88 -6.43 7.76
CA LEU A 52 -0.79 -6.10 6.85
C LEU A 52 0.18 -7.27 6.62
N ILE A 53 0.61 -7.95 7.69
CA ILE A 53 1.46 -9.13 7.59
C ILE A 53 0.77 -10.20 6.72
N SER A 54 -0.52 -10.44 6.96
CA SER A 54 -1.28 -11.44 6.20
C SER A 54 -1.37 -11.10 4.71
N ALA A 55 -1.57 -9.82 4.37
CA ALA A 55 -1.62 -9.35 2.99
C ALA A 55 -0.25 -9.52 2.30
N LEU A 56 0.85 -9.23 3.00
CA LEU A 56 2.20 -9.41 2.46
C LEU A 56 2.51 -10.89 2.19
N ILE A 57 2.16 -11.80 3.11
CA ILE A 57 2.35 -13.25 2.93
C ILE A 57 1.55 -13.77 1.74
N LYS A 58 0.27 -13.40 1.61
CA LYS A 58 -0.58 -13.78 0.47
C LYS A 58 0.03 -13.38 -0.87
N ASN A 59 0.77 -12.28 -0.88
CA ASN A 59 1.46 -11.74 -2.07
C ASN A 59 2.88 -12.29 -2.26
N GLY A 60 3.23 -13.37 -1.57
CA GLY A 60 4.49 -14.08 -1.78
C GLY A 60 5.68 -13.51 -1.03
N LEU A 61 5.51 -12.50 -0.18
CA LEU A 61 6.59 -12.08 0.72
C LEU A 61 6.82 -13.15 1.79
N LYS A 62 8.03 -13.68 1.83
CA LYS A 62 8.52 -14.51 2.92
C LYS A 62 9.20 -13.61 3.94
N PHE A 63 8.68 -13.59 5.16
CA PHE A 63 9.39 -12.95 6.26
C PHE A 63 10.55 -13.86 6.67
N ALA A 64 11.74 -13.28 6.84
CA ALA A 64 12.86 -14.01 7.42
C ALA A 64 12.44 -14.49 8.82
N ASP A 65 12.53 -15.79 9.04
CA ASP A 65 12.41 -16.34 10.38
C ASP A 65 13.43 -15.64 11.26
N LYS A 66 12.99 -15.03 12.37
CA LYS A 66 13.90 -14.60 13.43
C LYS A 66 14.43 -15.82 14.19
N LYS A 67 14.98 -16.80 13.47
CA LYS A 67 15.98 -17.72 14.01
C LYS A 67 17.33 -17.18 13.61
N GLY A 68 17.72 -16.12 14.31
CA GLY A 68 19.13 -15.78 14.40
C GLY A 68 19.89 -17.01 14.90
N LYS A 69 20.87 -17.44 14.12
CA LYS A 69 22.06 -18.11 14.61
C LYS A 69 23.21 -17.14 14.42
#